data_AF-A0A4S3PIS7-F1
#
_entry.id   AF-A0A4S3PIS7-F1
#
_cell.length_a   1.000
_cell.length_b   1.000
_cell.length_c   1.000
_cell.angle_alpha   90.00
_cell.angle_beta   90.00
_cell.angle_gamma   90.00
#
_symmetry.space_group_name_H-M   'P 1'
#
loop_
_entity.id
_entity.type
_entity.pdbx_description
1 polymer ?
#
loop_
_entity_poly.entity_id
_entity_poly.type
_entity_poly.pdbx_seq_one_letter_code
_entity_poly.pdbx_strand_id
1 'polypeptide(L)' 'MKHLIGLYIVMALMVFVTLTSEFIFKGEYSAIASWLIVMLFLFGTIFFANARYYISKKRK' A
#
# COMPACT_ATOMS: atom_id res chain seq x y z
N MET A 1 9.12 0.47 -14.98
CA MET A 1 8.02 1.44 -14.80
C MET A 1 6.71 0.81 -14.30
N LYS A 2 6.17 -0.26 -14.91
CA LYS A 2 4.86 -0.83 -14.53
C LYS A 2 4.73 -1.25 -13.04
N HIS A 3 5.79 -1.75 -12.43
CA HIS A 3 5.77 -2.15 -11.01
C HIS A 3 5.84 -0.98 -10.04
N LEU A 4 6.43 0.14 -10.46
CA LEU A 4 6.42 1.40 -9.70
C LEU A 4 5.00 1.96 -9.63
N ILE A 5 4.21 1.81 -10.71
CA ILE A 5 2.80 2.22 -10.73
C ILE A 5 2.00 1.48 -9.64
N GLY A 6 2.23 0.17 -9.46
CA GLY A 6 1.60 -0.60 -8.38
C GLY A 6 1.94 -0.06 -6.99
N LEU A 7 3.20 0.31 -6.75
CA LEU A 7 3.62 0.93 -5.49
C LEU A 7 2.90 2.28 -5.26
N TYR A 8 2.83 3.14 -6.29
CA TYR A 8 2.15 4.43 -6.21
C TYR A 8 0.64 4.28 -5.95
N ILE A 9 -0.02 3.27 -6.53
CA ILE A 9 -1.43 2.98 -6.25
C ILE A 9 -1.62 2.58 -4.78
N VAL A 10 -0.77 1.70 -4.24
CA VAL A 10 -0.86 1.29 -2.84
C VAL A 10 -0.60 2.46 -1.90
N MET A 11 0.36 3.34 -2.22
CA MET A 11 0.59 4.58 -1.47
C MET A 11 -0.63 5.50 -1.49
N ALA A 12 -1.25 5.70 -2.65
CA ALA A 12 -2.46 6.51 -2.76
C ALA A 12 -3.62 5.93 -1.92
N LEU A 13 -3.78 4.61 -1.90
CA LEU A 13 -4.77 3.92 -1.07
C LEU A 13 -4.52 4.11 0.43
N MET A 14 -3.26 4.05 0.88
CA MET A 14 -2.92 4.31 2.28
C MET A 14 -3.29 5.73 2.70
N VAL A 15 -3.00 6.73 1.85
CA VAL A 15 -3.39 8.13 2.09
C VAL A 15 -4.91 8.28 2.11
N PHE A 16 -5.62 7.61 1.19
CA PHE A 16 -7.08 7.65 1.12
C PHE A 16 -7.74 7.08 2.38
N VAL A 17 -7.26 5.94 2.88
CA VAL A 17 -7.76 5.33 4.12
C VAL A 17 -7.53 6.25 5.31
N THR A 18 -6.37 6.89 5.38
CA THR A 18 -6.02 7.84 6.45
C THR A 18 -6.98 9.04 6.43
N LEU A 19 -7.18 9.67 5.26
CA LEU A 19 -8.09 10.79 5.11
C LEU A 19 -9.54 10.40 5.41
N THR A 20 -9.99 9.25 4.94
CA THR A 20 -11.34 8.75 5.21
C THR A 20 -11.53 8.52 6.72
N SER A 21 -10.56 7.92 7.39
CA SER A 21 -10.58 7.71 8.84
C SER A 21 -10.71 9.02 9.63
N GLU A 22 -9.92 10.03 9.25
CA GLU A 22 -9.88 11.30 9.96
C GLU A 22 -11.13 12.17 9.65
N PHE A 23 -11.43 12.35 8.36
CA PHE A 23 -12.42 13.33 7.92
C PHE A 23 -13.86 12.80 7.90
N ILE A 24 -14.07 11.51 7.59
CA ILE A 24 -15.41 10.92 7.50
C ILE A 24 -15.78 10.25 8.82
N PHE A 25 -14.86 9.47 9.38
CA PHE A 25 -15.10 8.67 10.59
C PHE A 25 -14.71 9.39 11.90
N LYS A 26 -14.21 10.63 11.82
CA LYS A 26 -13.83 11.46 12.98
C LYS A 26 -12.95 10.73 14.00
N GLY A 27 -12.12 9.80 13.53
CA GLY A 27 -11.22 9.02 14.38
C GLY A 27 -11.86 7.89 15.19
N GLU A 28 -13.18 7.67 15.14
CA GLU A 28 -13.84 6.57 15.89
C GLU A 28 -13.30 5.18 15.50
N TYR A 29 -12.91 5.02 14.23
CA TYR A 29 -12.38 3.78 13.69
C TYR A 29 -10.86 3.82 13.43
N SER A 30 -10.15 4.78 14.05
CA SER A 30 -8.73 5.02 13.80
C SER A 30 -7.84 3.79 14.03
N ALA A 31 -8.17 2.97 15.04
CA ALA A 31 -7.45 1.72 15.30
C ALA A 31 -7.57 0.73 14.12
N ILE A 32 -8.78 0.52 13.60
CA ILE A 32 -9.03 -0.41 12.48
C ILE A 32 -8.42 0.15 11.18
N ALA A 33 -8.57 1.46 10.93
CA ALA A 33 -7.93 2.12 9.79
C ALA A 33 -6.41 1.97 9.82
N SER A 34 -5.78 2.11 11.00
CA SER A 34 -4.35 1.91 11.18
C SER A 34 -3.93 0.47 10.86
N TRP A 35 -4.67 -0.53 11.35
CA TRP A 35 -4.43 -1.93 10.99
C TRP A 35 -4.58 -2.20 9.49
N LEU A 36 -5.57 -1.56 8.84
CA LEU A 36 -5.77 -1.66 7.40
C LEU A 36 -4.58 -1.05 6.62
N ILE A 37 -4.05 0.09 7.07
CA ILE A 37 -2.87 0.73 6.49
C ILE A 37 -1.64 -0.18 6.63
N VAL A 38 -1.44 -0.83 7.78
CA VAL A 38 -0.35 -1.81 7.97
C VAL A 38 -0.48 -2.97 6.98
N MET A 39 -1.69 -3.50 6.79
CA MET A 39 -1.91 -4.57 5.81
C MET A 39 -1.62 -4.11 4.38
N LEU A 40 -2.08 -2.91 3.99
CA LEU A 40 -1.78 -2.33 2.68
C LEU A 40 -0.28 -2.12 2.47
N PHE A 41 0.43 -1.65 3.49
CA PHE A 41 1.88 -1.46 3.45
C PHE A 41 2.62 -2.77 3.23
N LEU A 42 2.29 -3.82 3.98
CA LEU A 42 2.88 -5.15 3.81
C LEU A 42 2.59 -5.71 2.43
N PHE A 43 1.35 -5.57 1.94
CA PHE A 43 0.95 -6.04 0.62
C PHE A 43 1.71 -5.33 -0.50
N GLY A 44 1.83 -4.00 -0.43
CA GLY A 44 2.63 -3.21 -1.37
C GLY A 44 4.10 -3.59 -1.36
N THR A 45 4.66 -3.87 -0.18
CA THR A 45 6.05 -4.27 -0.01
C THR A 45 6.33 -5.65 -0.61
N ILE A 46 5.47 -6.64 -0.34
CA ILE A 46 5.58 -7.99 -0.90
C ILE A 46 5.43 -7.94 -2.42
N PHE A 47 4.45 -7.19 -2.92
CA PHE A 47 4.23 -7.04 -4.36
C PHE A 47 5.44 -6.39 -5.05
N PHE A 48 6.01 -5.35 -4.45
CA PHE A 48 7.21 -4.69 -4.95
C PHE A 48 8.44 -5.61 -4.92
N ALA A 49 8.66 -6.33 -3.81
CA ALA A 49 9.77 -7.28 -3.66
C ALA A 49 9.67 -8.41 -4.69
N ASN A 50 8.48 -8.99 -4.87
CA ASN A 50 8.24 -10.05 -5.85
C ASN A 50 8.42 -9.54 -7.29
N ALA A 51 7.90 -8.36 -7.61
CA ALA A 51 8.10 -7.72 -8.90
C ALA A 51 9.59 -7.46 -9.20
N ARG A 52 10.35 -6.96 -8.21
CA ARG A 52 11.79 -6.74 -8.35
C ARG A 52 12.55 -8.05 -8.57
N TYR A 53 12.19 -9.10 -7.84
CA TYR A 53 12.77 -10.43 -7.99
C TYR A 53 12.51 -11.00 -9.38
N TYR A 54 11.28 -10.89 -9.88
CA TYR A 54 10.89 -11.37 -11.21
C TYR A 54 11.63 -10.62 -12.34
N ILE A 55 11.79 -9.30 -12.22
CA ILE A 55 12.59 -8.50 -13.17
C ILE A 55 14.07 -8.91 -13.12
N SER A 56 14.63 -9.11 -11.92
CA SER A 56 16.03 -9.50 -11.76
C SER A 56 16.29 -10.89 -12.34
N LYS A 57 15.33 -11.81 -12.27
CA LYS A 57 15.43 -13.16 -12.84
C LYS A 57 15.35 -13.16 -14.37
N LYS A 58 14.62 -12.23 -14.98
CA LYS A 58 14.55 -12.06 -16.45
C LYS A 58 15.81 -11.45 -17.08
N ARG A 59 16.73 -10.91 -16.27
CA ARG A 59 17.99 -10.29 -16.71
C ARG A 59 19.20 -11.23 -16.67
N LYS A 60 19.06 -12.43 -16.09
CA LYS A 60 20.03 -13.53 -16.19
C LYS A 60 19.58 -14.49 -17.26
#